data_AF-L7J823-F1
#
_entry.id   AF-L7J823-F1
#
_cell.length_a   1.000
_cell.length_b   1.000
_cell.length_c   1.000
_cell.angle_alpha   90.00
_cell.angle_beta   90.00
_cell.angle_gamma   90.00
#
_symmetry.space_group_name_H-M   'P 1'
#
loop_
_entity.id
_entity.type
_entity.pdbx_description
1 polymer ?
#
loop_
_entity_poly.entity_id
_entity_poly.type
_entity_poly.pdbx_seq_one_letter_code
_entity_poly.pdbx_strand_id
1 'polypeptide(L)'
;MRSLPIPIITYILELWAPPLDRPPTQLVSTTPAVVAQQLPVPNAAAASSTSAQHGAAAAAAAAVAADVNFTLPRVAESKELGIAEDVMLNRDSCNSARLANRTLWTCRDTQWVMANGLPQLAIFSSTASWTDDGEPLRMYGDQDGRAFFPLLDGNCNDSQAGMCGDGTRYSIWPDSPPLVVEDEDDGASSSARVVSAYTWVKKFRIDEKLQTSDPDPASTLYRIDYDVSSGAGNRSALPHVAVVNESFYPARGVSYGNYGHVTRNGTAYLYGQMSNGRVSLARTRATRAAIEDQSTYEYFTLGRWTDVKPPPDAVEKTGCCEIPNASAGGQGTYFWSDRWRRYVWVGQAGFNVAPDFYITTAPAPEGPWDKPVMFYKGVGGNYSLSAYSLQAHPGVVLGDAGGGGDWNGEEMVLSYTKNDVVYVNAEVFLNVYTTPVVRVRWE
;
A
#
# COMPACT_ATOMS: atom_id res chain seq x y z
N MET A 1 -26.00 20.16 -14.12
CA MET A 1 -26.56 18.88 -14.62
C MET A 1 -26.70 17.97 -13.41
N ARG A 2 -27.91 17.46 -13.14
CA ARG A 2 -28.19 16.61 -11.97
C ARG A 2 -27.58 15.23 -12.22
N SER A 3 -26.71 14.74 -11.34
CA SER A 3 -26.24 13.35 -11.38
C SER A 3 -27.36 12.44 -10.90
N LEU A 4 -27.61 11.38 -11.66
CA LEU A 4 -28.49 10.29 -11.26
C LEU A 4 -27.65 9.25 -10.50
N PRO A 5 -28.19 8.62 -9.44
CA PRO A 5 -27.53 7.52 -8.77
C PRO A 5 -27.58 6.28 -9.66
N ILE A 6 -26.41 5.70 -9.97
CA ILE A 6 -26.29 4.42 -10.68
C ILE A 6 -26.58 3.29 -9.68
N PRO A 7 -27.51 2.36 -9.95
CA PRO A 7 -27.81 1.26 -9.04
C PRO A 7 -26.75 0.16 -9.14
N ILE A 8 -26.03 -0.05 -8.04
CA ILE A 8 -25.10 -1.16 -7.80
C ILE A 8 -25.92 -2.36 -7.31
N ILE A 9 -26.60 -3.08 -8.20
CA ILE A 9 -27.49 -4.20 -7.81
C ILE A 9 -26.89 -5.60 -8.07
N THR A 10 -25.72 -5.72 -8.70
CA THR A 10 -25.23 -7.04 -9.14
C THR A 10 -23.90 -7.47 -8.49
N TYR A 11 -23.77 -7.31 -7.17
CA TYR A 11 -22.63 -7.88 -6.42
C TYR A 11 -22.97 -9.16 -5.65
N ILE A 12 -24.25 -9.52 -5.46
CA ILE A 12 -24.63 -10.27 -4.24
C ILE A 12 -25.29 -11.64 -4.48
N LEU A 13 -25.77 -11.98 -5.69
CA LEU A 13 -26.42 -13.29 -5.87
C LEU A 13 -25.45 -14.49 -5.94
N GLU A 14 -24.13 -14.27 -6.00
CA GLU A 14 -23.15 -15.34 -6.23
C GLU A 14 -22.19 -15.63 -5.06
N LEU A 15 -22.32 -14.92 -3.94
CA LEU A 15 -21.47 -15.10 -2.75
C LEU A 15 -22.05 -16.06 -1.70
N TRP A 16 -23.21 -16.66 -1.97
CA TRP A 16 -23.93 -17.55 -1.05
C TRP A 16 -23.88 -19.01 -1.52
N ALA A 17 -22.72 -19.65 -1.43
CA ALA A 17 -22.64 -21.12 -1.45
C ALA A 17 -22.12 -21.60 -0.07
N PRO A 18 -22.99 -22.09 0.83
CA PRO A 18 -22.55 -22.62 2.11
C PRO A 18 -21.86 -23.99 1.91
N PRO A 19 -20.81 -24.32 2.67
CA PRO A 19 -20.43 -25.71 2.87
C PRO A 19 -21.51 -26.41 3.73
N LEU A 20 -21.98 -27.56 3.24
CA LEU A 20 -22.92 -28.43 3.96
C LEU A 20 -22.28 -29.01 5.23
N ASP A 21 -23.13 -29.10 6.26
CA ASP A 21 -23.04 -29.89 7.50
C ASP A 21 -22.25 -29.34 8.72
N ARG A 22 -22.99 -28.74 9.68
CA ARG A 22 -22.95 -29.10 11.13
C ARG A 22 -24.04 -28.39 11.97
N PRO A 23 -24.56 -29.02 13.04
CA PRO A 23 -25.66 -28.50 13.87
C PRO A 23 -25.19 -27.58 15.03
N PRO A 24 -26.09 -26.78 15.63
CA PRO A 24 -25.73 -25.62 16.45
C PRO A 24 -25.45 -25.96 17.91
N THR A 25 -24.49 -25.24 18.52
CA THR A 25 -24.24 -25.26 19.97
C THR A 25 -24.58 -23.90 20.56
N GLN A 26 -25.24 -23.91 21.72
CA GLN A 26 -25.87 -22.77 22.39
C GLN A 26 -24.87 -21.74 22.95
N LEU A 27 -25.25 -20.46 22.81
CA LEU A 27 -24.61 -19.29 23.43
C LEU A 27 -25.03 -19.15 24.90
N VAL A 28 -24.05 -18.91 25.78
CA VAL A 28 -24.27 -18.38 27.14
C VAL A 28 -23.60 -16.99 27.21
N SER A 29 -24.39 -15.99 27.57
CA SER A 29 -24.01 -14.59 27.77
C SER A 29 -23.57 -14.37 29.21
N THR A 30 -22.40 -13.73 29.40
CA THR A 30 -22.03 -13.08 30.65
C THR A 30 -21.22 -11.80 30.38
N THR A 31 -21.82 -10.64 30.65
CA THR A 31 -21.14 -9.35 30.82
C THR A 31 -20.46 -9.28 32.19
N PRO A 32 -19.35 -8.53 32.30
CA PRO A 32 -19.32 -7.54 33.37
C PRO A 32 -18.71 -6.19 32.98
N ALA A 33 -19.14 -5.17 33.73
CA ALA A 33 -18.72 -3.78 33.68
C ALA A 33 -17.41 -3.53 34.46
N VAL A 34 -16.59 -2.58 33.99
CA VAL A 34 -15.47 -1.97 34.74
C VAL A 34 -15.38 -0.49 34.32
N VAL A 35 -15.91 0.45 35.12
CA VAL A 35 -15.22 1.31 36.10
C VAL A 35 -14.09 2.16 35.51
N ALA A 36 -14.38 3.44 35.29
CA ALA A 36 -13.42 4.48 34.93
C ALA A 36 -12.68 5.00 36.16
N GLN A 37 -11.35 5.08 36.09
CA GLN A 37 -10.52 5.84 37.03
C GLN A 37 -9.73 6.91 36.27
N GLN A 38 -9.89 8.17 36.69
CA GLN A 38 -9.08 9.31 36.28
C GLN A 38 -7.71 9.24 36.96
N LEU A 39 -6.64 9.48 36.19
CA LEU A 39 -5.29 9.71 36.70
C LEU A 39 -4.84 11.15 36.44
N PRO A 40 -4.09 11.78 37.36
CA PRO A 40 -3.68 13.17 37.28
C PRO A 40 -2.45 13.39 36.39
N VAL A 41 -2.42 14.57 35.75
CA VAL A 41 -1.37 15.09 34.86
C VAL A 41 -0.23 15.70 35.68
N PRO A 42 1.06 15.37 35.43
CA PRO A 42 2.19 16.16 35.90
C PRO A 42 2.68 17.14 34.83
N ASN A 43 2.94 18.38 35.27
CA ASN A 43 3.59 19.45 34.50
C ASN A 43 5.00 19.03 34.02
N ALA A 44 5.26 19.15 32.73
CA ALA A 44 6.60 19.04 32.15
C ALA A 44 7.20 20.44 31.94
N ALA A 45 8.42 20.62 32.44
CA ALA A 45 9.22 21.83 32.34
C ALA A 45 9.78 22.01 30.92
N ALA A 46 9.89 23.27 30.48
CA ALA A 46 10.44 23.67 29.20
C ALA A 46 11.97 23.47 29.16
N ALA A 47 12.46 22.71 28.19
CA ALA A 47 13.88 22.63 27.84
C ALA A 47 14.15 23.43 26.55
N SER A 48 15.17 24.30 26.61
CA SER A 48 15.64 25.15 25.53
C SER A 48 16.65 24.43 24.62
N SER A 49 16.39 24.32 23.32
CA SER A 49 17.35 23.84 22.31
C SER A 49 17.39 24.74 21.07
N THR A 50 18.12 25.84 21.15
CA THR A 50 18.22 26.86 20.08
C THR A 50 19.29 26.57 19.01
N SER A 51 20.15 25.57 19.19
CA SER A 51 21.25 25.29 18.25
C SER A 51 20.86 24.40 17.05
N ALA A 52 19.90 23.49 17.20
CA ALA A 52 19.42 22.63 16.12
C ALA A 52 18.55 23.37 15.07
N GLN A 53 17.94 24.50 15.48
CA GLN A 53 17.02 25.28 14.63
C GLN A 53 17.73 26.02 13.48
N HIS A 54 19.00 26.40 13.65
CA HIS A 54 19.73 27.17 12.64
C HIS A 54 20.20 26.30 11.45
N GLY A 55 20.47 25.01 11.68
CA GLY A 55 20.84 24.07 10.63
C GLY A 55 19.67 23.68 9.72
N ALA A 56 18.48 23.48 10.31
CA ALA A 56 17.27 23.11 9.57
C ALA A 56 16.77 24.22 8.63
N ALA A 57 16.81 25.49 9.08
CA ALA A 57 16.41 26.62 8.27
C ALA A 57 17.34 26.86 7.07
N ALA A 58 18.64 26.64 7.23
CA ALA A 58 19.62 26.76 6.14
C ALA A 58 19.48 25.65 5.10
N ALA A 59 19.17 24.42 5.52
CA ALA A 59 18.89 23.30 4.62
C ALA A 59 17.59 23.51 3.83
N ALA A 60 16.54 24.01 4.46
CA ALA A 60 15.29 24.37 3.78
C ALA A 60 15.49 25.50 2.77
N ALA A 61 16.24 26.55 3.12
CA ALA A 61 16.55 27.65 2.20
C ALA A 61 17.42 27.21 1.01
N ALA A 62 18.37 26.29 1.22
CA ALA A 62 19.18 25.71 0.15
C ALA A 62 18.36 24.79 -0.79
N ALA A 63 17.40 24.04 -0.24
CA ALA A 63 16.47 23.23 -1.03
C ALA A 63 15.56 24.09 -1.92
N VAL A 64 15.08 25.23 -1.41
CA VAL A 64 14.30 26.21 -2.18
C VAL A 64 15.14 26.87 -3.29
N ALA A 65 16.43 27.15 -3.04
CA ALA A 65 17.31 27.75 -4.05
C ALA A 65 17.68 26.79 -5.20
N ALA A 66 17.73 25.47 -4.94
CA ALA A 66 17.92 24.45 -5.97
C ALA A 66 16.65 24.22 -6.82
N ASP A 67 15.53 24.84 -6.46
CA ASP A 67 14.21 24.55 -7.00
C ASP A 67 13.88 25.31 -8.31
N VAL A 68 14.54 26.43 -8.56
CA VAL A 68 14.11 27.42 -9.58
C VAL A 68 14.16 26.91 -11.03
N ASN A 69 14.87 25.81 -11.31
CA ASN A 69 15.06 25.29 -12.68
C ASN A 69 14.65 23.81 -12.87
N PHE A 70 13.93 23.18 -11.93
CA PHE A 70 13.46 21.82 -12.17
C PHE A 70 12.29 21.81 -13.15
N THR A 71 12.37 20.93 -14.16
CA THR A 71 11.28 20.68 -15.10
C THR A 71 10.75 19.27 -14.84
N LEU A 72 9.42 19.15 -14.73
CA LEU A 72 8.78 17.85 -14.56
C LEU A 72 9.19 16.88 -15.68
N PRO A 73 9.48 15.61 -15.35
CA PRO A 73 9.89 14.60 -16.32
C PRO A 73 8.85 14.44 -17.44
N ARG A 74 9.33 14.18 -18.66
CA ARG A 74 8.51 13.92 -19.84
C ARG A 74 8.72 12.48 -20.32
N VAL A 75 7.65 11.89 -20.82
CA VAL A 75 7.67 10.54 -21.38
C VAL A 75 8.30 10.60 -22.77
N ALA A 76 9.39 9.87 -22.95
CA ALA A 76 9.99 9.62 -24.25
C ALA A 76 9.25 8.49 -24.99
N GLU A 77 8.92 7.41 -24.28
CA GLU A 77 8.28 6.22 -24.85
C GLU A 77 7.41 5.52 -23.80
N SER A 78 6.30 4.91 -24.24
CA SER A 78 5.53 3.96 -23.42
C SER A 78 5.24 2.70 -24.22
N LYS A 79 5.40 1.53 -23.59
CA LYS A 79 5.16 0.21 -24.19
C LYS A 79 4.33 -0.65 -23.25
N GLU A 80 3.22 -1.19 -23.72
CA GLU A 80 2.46 -2.21 -22.99
C GLU A 80 3.28 -3.52 -22.94
N LEU A 81 3.47 -4.07 -21.75
CA LEU A 81 4.19 -5.32 -21.52
C LEU A 81 3.25 -6.53 -21.41
N GLY A 82 1.93 -6.29 -21.47
CA GLY A 82 0.90 -7.31 -21.29
C GLY A 82 0.26 -7.23 -19.91
N ILE A 83 -0.11 -8.40 -19.36
CA ILE A 83 -0.68 -8.54 -18.03
C ILE A 83 0.38 -9.18 -17.13
N ALA A 84 0.50 -8.72 -15.88
CA ALA A 84 1.27 -9.45 -14.88
C ALA A 84 0.53 -10.75 -14.55
N GLU A 85 0.87 -11.82 -15.27
CA GLU A 85 0.11 -13.06 -15.23
C GLU A 85 0.65 -14.01 -14.18
N ASP A 86 -0.29 -14.53 -13.39
CA ASP A 86 -0.21 -15.81 -12.69
C ASP A 86 -1.40 -16.61 -13.19
N VAL A 87 -1.15 -17.73 -13.88
CA VAL A 87 -2.18 -18.47 -14.63
C VAL A 87 -3.33 -18.97 -13.75
N MET A 88 -3.13 -19.01 -12.43
CA MET A 88 -4.13 -19.46 -11.48
C MET A 88 -4.85 -18.31 -10.78
N LEU A 89 -4.44 -17.05 -10.95
CA LEU A 89 -4.89 -15.93 -10.11
C LEU A 89 -5.16 -14.65 -10.89
N ASN A 90 -6.37 -14.10 -10.71
CA ASN A 90 -6.73 -12.75 -11.14
C ASN A 90 -6.63 -11.80 -9.94
N ARG A 91 -5.73 -10.82 -10.02
CA ARG A 91 -5.37 -9.98 -8.87
C ARG A 91 -5.95 -8.58 -8.97
N ASP A 92 -6.53 -8.14 -7.86
CA ASP A 92 -6.88 -6.75 -7.65
C ASP A 92 -5.73 -6.00 -6.97
N SER A 93 -5.36 -4.84 -7.52
CA SER A 93 -4.54 -3.82 -6.88
C SER A 93 -3.22 -4.34 -6.31
N CYS A 94 -2.27 -4.53 -7.20
CA CYS A 94 -0.94 -4.99 -6.84
C CYS A 94 0.01 -3.83 -6.56
N ASN A 95 0.74 -3.94 -5.45
CA ASN A 95 1.91 -3.15 -5.13
C ASN A 95 3.18 -4.02 -5.25
N SER A 96 4.35 -3.39 -5.31
CA SER A 96 5.61 -4.16 -5.38
C SER A 96 6.76 -3.54 -4.58
N ALA A 97 7.63 -4.39 -4.04
CA ALA A 97 8.89 -4.01 -3.43
C ALA A 97 10.03 -4.93 -3.88
N ARG A 98 11.23 -4.37 -4.03
CA ARG A 98 12.44 -5.13 -4.34
C ARG A 98 12.94 -5.82 -3.07
N LEU A 99 12.97 -7.15 -3.04
CA LEU A 99 13.60 -7.94 -1.97
C LEU A 99 14.82 -8.66 -2.53
N ALA A 100 16.00 -8.18 -2.15
CA ALA A 100 17.28 -8.61 -2.72
C ALA A 100 17.31 -8.52 -4.26
N ASN A 101 17.35 -9.65 -4.95
CA ASN A 101 17.48 -9.75 -6.41
C ASN A 101 16.15 -10.04 -7.12
N ARG A 102 15.01 -9.88 -6.45
CA ARG A 102 13.68 -10.19 -6.99
C ARG A 102 12.69 -9.14 -6.55
N THR A 103 11.55 -9.09 -7.24
CA THR A 103 10.47 -8.18 -6.87
C THR A 103 9.31 -8.95 -6.31
N LEU A 104 8.96 -8.65 -5.06
CA LEU A 104 7.76 -9.14 -4.41
C LEU A 104 6.60 -8.24 -4.79
N TRP A 105 5.54 -8.84 -5.30
CA TRP A 105 4.24 -8.24 -5.49
C TRP A 105 3.33 -8.66 -4.34
N THR A 106 2.59 -7.71 -3.81
CA THR A 106 1.52 -7.95 -2.82
C THR A 106 0.24 -7.33 -3.35
N CYS A 107 -0.83 -8.09 -3.42
CA CYS A 107 -2.08 -7.66 -4.04
C CYS A 107 -3.25 -7.90 -3.11
N ARG A 108 -4.30 -7.11 -3.25
CA ARG A 108 -5.56 -7.32 -2.52
C ARG A 108 -6.50 -8.24 -3.30
N ASP A 109 -7.62 -8.61 -2.69
CA ASP A 109 -8.83 -9.15 -3.34
C ASP A 109 -8.56 -10.02 -4.59
N THR A 110 -7.99 -11.20 -4.38
CA THR A 110 -7.56 -12.09 -5.47
C THR A 110 -8.59 -13.18 -5.76
N GLN A 111 -8.90 -13.41 -7.04
CA GLN A 111 -9.79 -14.49 -7.50
C GLN A 111 -8.95 -15.68 -8.00
N TRP A 112 -9.30 -16.91 -7.61
CA TRP A 112 -8.77 -18.08 -8.30
C TRP A 112 -9.33 -18.15 -9.72
N VAL A 113 -8.52 -18.63 -10.66
CA VAL A 113 -8.97 -18.99 -12.00
C VAL A 113 -9.31 -20.47 -12.00
N MET A 114 -10.59 -20.79 -12.25
CA MET A 114 -11.05 -22.16 -12.37
C MET A 114 -10.53 -22.81 -13.66
N ALA A 115 -10.61 -24.14 -13.77
CA ALA A 115 -10.15 -24.88 -14.95
C ALA A 115 -10.85 -24.46 -16.27
N ASN A 116 -12.03 -23.81 -16.19
CA ASN A 116 -12.74 -23.25 -17.34
C ASN A 116 -12.33 -21.80 -17.68
N GLY A 117 -11.33 -21.25 -17.00
CA GLY A 117 -10.83 -19.88 -17.19
C GLY A 117 -11.66 -18.79 -16.50
N LEU A 118 -12.74 -19.15 -15.79
CA LEU A 118 -13.58 -18.18 -15.08
C LEU A 118 -13.07 -17.94 -13.65
N PRO A 119 -13.29 -16.74 -13.07
CA PRO A 119 -12.91 -16.46 -11.70
C PRO A 119 -13.79 -17.25 -10.71
N GLN A 120 -13.19 -17.68 -9.60
CA GLN A 120 -13.85 -18.35 -8.50
C GLN A 120 -14.09 -17.36 -7.35
N LEU A 121 -15.26 -17.51 -6.70
CA LEU A 121 -15.58 -16.89 -5.41
C LEU A 121 -15.57 -17.97 -4.30
N ALA A 122 -15.32 -17.63 -3.04
CA ALA A 122 -14.92 -16.31 -2.53
C ALA A 122 -13.44 -15.98 -2.85
N ILE A 123 -13.13 -14.68 -2.85
CA ILE A 123 -11.77 -14.17 -3.07
C ILE A 123 -10.86 -14.36 -1.85
N PHE A 124 -9.55 -14.22 -2.03
CA PHE A 124 -8.59 -14.01 -0.93
C PHE A 124 -8.45 -12.54 -0.65
N SER A 125 -8.40 -12.15 0.63
CA SER A 125 -8.19 -10.76 1.01
C SER A 125 -6.85 -10.21 0.51
N SER A 126 -5.82 -11.06 0.44
CA SER A 126 -4.52 -10.70 -0.11
C SER A 126 -3.74 -11.91 -0.63
N THR A 127 -2.92 -11.68 -1.66
CA THR A 127 -1.95 -12.66 -2.17
C THR A 127 -0.61 -11.98 -2.45
N ALA A 128 0.40 -12.79 -2.79
CA ALA A 128 1.71 -12.33 -3.19
C ALA A 128 2.29 -13.16 -4.34
N SER A 129 3.22 -12.57 -5.08
CA SER A 129 3.98 -13.26 -6.12
C SER A 129 5.36 -12.65 -6.25
N TRP A 130 6.26 -13.42 -6.80
CA TRP A 130 7.53 -12.96 -7.30
C TRP A 130 7.47 -12.63 -8.77
N THR A 131 8.30 -11.69 -9.18
CA THR A 131 8.78 -11.57 -10.56
C THR A 131 10.29 -11.45 -10.52
N ASP A 132 10.94 -12.11 -11.48
CA ASP A 132 12.37 -11.95 -11.72
C ASP A 132 12.61 -10.79 -12.67
N ASP A 133 13.85 -10.30 -12.73
CA ASP A 133 14.23 -9.24 -13.66
C ASP A 133 14.07 -9.67 -15.12
N GLY A 134 13.66 -8.74 -15.96
CA GLY A 134 13.52 -8.92 -17.41
C GLY A 134 12.08 -9.07 -17.91
N GLU A 135 11.94 -9.07 -19.24
CA GLU A 135 10.69 -9.33 -19.94
C GLU A 135 10.62 -10.82 -20.40
N PRO A 136 9.45 -11.49 -20.35
CA PRO A 136 8.16 -10.99 -19.87
C PRO A 136 8.07 -10.94 -18.35
N LEU A 137 7.35 -9.95 -17.82
CA LEU A 137 7.05 -9.85 -16.38
C LEU A 137 6.01 -10.91 -15.99
N ARG A 138 6.49 -12.07 -15.56
CA ARG A 138 5.66 -13.17 -15.04
C ARG A 138 5.58 -13.11 -13.53
N MET A 139 4.37 -13.27 -13.00
CA MET A 139 4.15 -13.47 -11.58
C MET A 139 4.12 -14.96 -11.27
N TYR A 140 4.77 -15.37 -10.18
CA TYR A 140 4.74 -16.75 -9.72
C TYR A 140 4.93 -16.84 -8.21
N GLY A 141 4.51 -17.94 -7.60
CA GLY A 141 4.71 -18.20 -6.18
C GLY A 141 3.73 -19.24 -5.67
N ASP A 142 4.16 -20.04 -4.71
CA ASP A 142 3.36 -21.11 -4.14
C ASP A 142 2.35 -20.50 -3.17
N GLN A 143 1.13 -20.30 -3.64
CA GLN A 143 -0.01 -19.92 -2.80
C GLN A 143 -0.64 -21.16 -2.19
N ASP A 144 -0.82 -21.16 -0.87
CA ASP A 144 -1.36 -22.31 -0.13
C ASP A 144 -2.88 -22.19 0.14
N GLY A 145 -3.54 -21.24 -0.54
CA GLY A 145 -4.95 -20.96 -0.35
C GLY A 145 -5.26 -20.23 0.96
N ARG A 146 -4.28 -19.57 1.58
CA ARG A 146 -4.49 -18.63 2.68
C ARG A 146 -4.18 -17.20 2.25
N ALA A 147 -4.78 -16.23 2.93
CA ALA A 147 -4.45 -14.82 2.72
C ALA A 147 -2.97 -14.57 3.10
N PHE A 148 -2.23 -13.86 2.24
CA PHE A 148 -0.82 -13.57 2.47
C PHE A 148 -0.60 -12.71 3.72
N PHE A 149 -1.41 -11.68 3.89
CA PHE A 149 -1.57 -10.99 5.18
C PHE A 149 -2.69 -11.68 5.96
N PRO A 150 -2.36 -12.41 7.05
CA PRO A 150 -3.33 -13.26 7.71
C PRO A 150 -4.46 -12.45 8.36
N LEU A 151 -5.68 -12.96 8.24
CA LEU A 151 -6.84 -12.44 8.95
C LEU A 151 -6.72 -12.76 10.44
N LEU A 152 -6.72 -11.72 11.27
CA LEU A 152 -6.64 -11.83 12.73
C LEU A 152 -7.94 -12.32 13.35
N ASP A 153 -7.87 -12.74 14.62
CA ASP A 153 -9.05 -13.05 15.40
C ASP A 153 -10.01 -11.85 15.47
N GLY A 154 -11.30 -12.11 15.29
CA GLY A 154 -12.33 -11.09 15.19
C GLY A 154 -12.45 -10.42 13.81
N ASN A 155 -11.61 -10.75 12.84
CA ASN A 155 -11.73 -10.27 11.46
C ASN A 155 -12.50 -11.23 10.54
N CYS A 156 -13.39 -12.07 11.10
CA CYS A 156 -14.15 -13.09 10.35
C CYS A 156 -13.22 -14.00 9.53
N ASN A 157 -12.25 -14.58 10.25
CA ASN A 157 -11.14 -15.38 9.74
C ASN A 157 -11.48 -16.86 9.50
N ASP A 158 -12.77 -17.23 9.59
CA ASP A 158 -13.31 -18.51 9.13
C ASP A 158 -13.30 -18.62 7.59
N SER A 159 -13.27 -17.48 6.90
CA SER A 159 -12.98 -17.37 5.47
C SER A 159 -11.63 -16.70 5.22
N GLN A 160 -11.03 -16.92 4.04
CA GLN A 160 -9.84 -16.18 3.61
C GLN A 160 -10.17 -14.83 2.97
N ALA A 161 -11.46 -14.49 2.87
CA ALA A 161 -11.98 -13.23 2.35
C ALA A 161 -12.24 -12.18 3.44
N GLY A 162 -12.26 -12.58 4.72
CA GLY A 162 -12.69 -11.73 5.84
C GLY A 162 -14.20 -11.52 5.88
N MET A 163 -14.99 -12.39 5.24
CA MET A 163 -16.44 -12.28 5.15
C MET A 163 -17.10 -12.66 6.48
N CYS A 164 -17.95 -11.79 7.00
CA CYS A 164 -18.68 -11.98 8.24
C CYS A 164 -20.08 -12.53 7.99
N GLY A 165 -20.63 -13.26 8.96
CA GLY A 165 -21.99 -13.81 8.88
C GLY A 165 -23.12 -12.77 8.83
N ASP A 166 -22.82 -11.48 9.05
CA ASP A 166 -23.77 -10.37 8.93
C ASP A 166 -23.69 -9.65 7.56
N GLY A 167 -22.95 -10.22 6.60
CA GLY A 167 -22.78 -9.67 5.26
C GLY A 167 -21.75 -8.55 5.15
N THR A 168 -21.09 -8.17 6.25
CA THR A 168 -19.94 -7.26 6.22
C THR A 168 -18.63 -8.00 5.93
N ARG A 169 -17.56 -7.27 5.61
CA ARG A 169 -16.24 -7.83 5.35
C ARG A 169 -15.15 -7.03 6.03
N TYR A 170 -14.17 -7.70 6.63
CA TYR A 170 -12.89 -7.08 6.99
C TYR A 170 -11.95 -7.09 5.79
N SER A 171 -11.77 -5.93 5.16
CA SER A 171 -10.84 -5.77 4.04
C SER A 171 -9.42 -5.56 4.55
N ILE A 172 -8.53 -6.52 4.28
CA ILE A 172 -7.11 -6.45 4.62
C ILE A 172 -6.34 -5.92 3.41
N TRP A 173 -6.52 -4.63 3.12
CA TRP A 173 -5.97 -4.01 1.92
C TRP A 173 -4.58 -3.40 2.18
N PRO A 174 -3.51 -3.94 1.57
CA PRO A 174 -2.20 -3.31 1.56
C PRO A 174 -2.19 -2.14 0.56
N ASP A 175 -2.62 -0.96 0.98
CA ASP A 175 -2.83 0.19 0.07
C ASP A 175 -1.51 0.78 -0.46
N SER A 176 -0.40 0.57 0.25
CA SER A 176 0.96 0.99 -0.15
C SER A 176 1.88 -0.21 -0.39
N PRO A 177 2.98 -0.04 -1.16
CA PRO A 177 4.02 -1.06 -1.28
C PRO A 177 4.59 -1.52 0.07
N PRO A 178 5.20 -2.70 0.15
CA PRO A 178 6.00 -3.02 1.33
C PRO A 178 7.17 -2.03 1.48
N LEU A 179 7.37 -1.47 2.68
CA LEU A 179 8.56 -0.71 3.05
C LEU A 179 9.70 -1.67 3.33
N VAL A 180 10.69 -1.74 2.45
CA VAL A 180 11.92 -2.49 2.70
C VAL A 180 12.78 -1.73 3.70
N VAL A 181 13.31 -2.43 4.69
CA VAL A 181 14.23 -1.88 5.70
C VAL A 181 15.62 -2.48 5.54
N GLU A 182 16.61 -1.77 6.05
CA GLU A 182 17.98 -2.26 6.17
C GLU A 182 18.06 -3.30 7.28
N ASP A 183 18.86 -4.33 7.03
CA ASP A 183 19.23 -5.33 8.05
C ASP A 183 19.98 -4.58 9.16
N GLU A 184 19.61 -4.80 10.42
CA GLU A 184 20.44 -4.34 11.51
C GLU A 184 21.76 -5.12 11.42
N ASP A 185 22.91 -4.43 11.55
CA ASP A 185 24.21 -5.09 11.56
C ASP A 185 24.26 -6.03 12.78
N ASP A 186 23.72 -7.24 12.65
CA ASP A 186 23.61 -8.22 13.74
C ASP A 186 24.98 -8.83 14.11
N GLY A 187 26.09 -8.27 13.58
CA GLY A 187 27.45 -8.77 13.76
C GLY A 187 27.66 -10.19 13.21
N ALA A 188 26.63 -10.80 12.63
CA ALA A 188 26.62 -12.15 12.13
C ALA A 188 27.24 -12.18 10.73
N SER A 189 28.56 -12.33 10.71
CA SER A 189 29.27 -12.79 9.52
C SER A 189 28.69 -14.13 9.07
N SER A 190 28.17 -14.15 7.83
CA SER A 190 27.97 -15.31 6.94
C SER A 190 26.62 -16.05 6.91
N SER A 191 26.12 -16.17 5.67
CA SER A 191 25.22 -17.18 5.06
C SER A 191 23.70 -16.98 5.01
N ALA A 192 23.03 -16.37 6.00
CA ALA A 192 21.58 -16.14 5.93
C ALA A 192 21.27 -14.63 5.90
N ARG A 193 21.06 -14.09 4.70
CA ARG A 193 20.62 -12.70 4.51
C ARG A 193 19.09 -12.70 4.52
N VAL A 194 18.48 -12.28 5.63
CA VAL A 194 17.03 -12.12 5.73
C VAL A 194 16.68 -10.67 5.44
N VAL A 195 16.02 -10.40 4.31
CA VAL A 195 15.52 -9.05 4.01
C VAL A 195 14.15 -8.88 4.65
N SER A 196 13.99 -7.82 5.43
CA SER A 196 12.72 -7.48 6.07
C SER A 196 11.98 -6.37 5.32
N ALA A 197 10.65 -6.46 5.25
CA ALA A 197 9.80 -5.38 4.79
C ALA A 197 8.52 -5.25 5.64
N TYR A 198 7.86 -4.09 5.61
CA TYR A 198 6.69 -3.81 6.44
C TYR A 198 5.52 -3.26 5.65
N THR A 199 4.31 -3.60 6.10
CA THR A 199 3.07 -3.05 5.58
C THR A 199 2.13 -2.72 6.72
N TRP A 200 1.50 -1.55 6.66
CA TRP A 200 0.46 -1.11 7.59
C TRP A 200 -0.91 -1.27 6.94
N VAL A 201 -1.75 -2.12 7.51
CA VAL A 201 -3.07 -2.42 6.95
C VAL A 201 -4.15 -1.94 7.92
N LYS A 202 -5.01 -1.04 7.43
CA LYS A 202 -6.19 -0.58 8.17
C LYS A 202 -7.21 -1.71 8.30
N LYS A 203 -7.80 -1.88 9.49
CA LYS A 203 -8.83 -2.88 9.78
C LYS A 203 -10.22 -2.40 9.34
N PHE A 204 -10.36 -2.03 8.07
CA PHE A 204 -11.63 -1.57 7.53
C PHE A 204 -12.67 -2.68 7.57
N ARG A 205 -13.82 -2.38 8.16
CA ARG A 205 -15.01 -3.22 8.10
C ARG A 205 -16.03 -2.57 7.17
N ILE A 206 -16.16 -3.15 5.99
CA ILE A 206 -16.97 -2.63 4.89
C ILE A 206 -18.29 -3.40 4.76
N ASP A 207 -19.32 -2.71 4.30
CA ASP A 207 -20.60 -3.32 3.92
C ASP A 207 -20.62 -3.73 2.44
N GLU A 208 -21.80 -4.19 1.98
CA GLU A 208 -22.05 -4.62 0.60
C GLU A 208 -21.88 -3.50 -0.46
N LYS A 209 -21.85 -2.23 -0.03
CA LYS A 209 -21.63 -1.05 -0.88
C LYS A 209 -20.19 -0.55 -0.80
N LEU A 210 -19.30 -1.35 -0.20
CA LEU A 210 -17.91 -0.98 0.11
C LEU A 210 -17.82 0.24 1.04
N GLN A 211 -18.87 0.54 1.81
CA GLN A 211 -18.86 1.62 2.78
C GLN A 211 -18.28 1.13 4.09
N THR A 212 -17.32 1.88 4.64
CA THR A 212 -16.73 1.55 5.92
C THR A 212 -17.63 2.01 7.08
N SER A 213 -17.76 1.15 8.09
CA SER A 213 -18.44 1.47 9.35
C SER A 213 -17.61 2.36 10.28
N ASP A 214 -16.28 2.31 10.15
CA ASP A 214 -15.32 3.18 10.84
C ASP A 214 -14.37 3.76 9.78
N PRO A 215 -14.40 5.07 9.51
CA PRO A 215 -13.57 5.66 8.47
C PRO A 215 -12.10 5.83 8.89
N ASP A 216 -11.78 5.70 10.18
CA ASP A 216 -10.41 5.74 10.72
C ASP A 216 -10.17 4.55 11.68
N PRO A 217 -10.21 3.30 11.19
CA PRO A 217 -10.06 2.13 12.04
C PRO A 217 -8.62 1.98 12.54
N ALA A 218 -8.41 1.09 13.51
CA ALA A 218 -7.08 0.67 13.92
C ALA A 218 -6.32 0.04 12.74
N SER A 219 -4.98 0.08 12.80
CA SER A 219 -4.13 -0.51 11.76
C SER A 219 -3.16 -1.52 12.34
N THR A 220 -3.04 -2.66 11.67
CA THR A 220 -2.09 -3.73 11.99
C THR A 220 -0.77 -3.48 11.28
N LEU A 221 0.34 -3.71 11.98
CA LEU A 221 1.68 -3.77 11.38
C LEU A 221 2.03 -5.23 11.07
N TYR A 222 2.25 -5.52 9.80
CA TYR A 222 2.77 -6.80 9.33
C TYR A 222 4.25 -6.65 8.96
N ARG A 223 5.04 -7.68 9.25
CA ARG A 223 6.43 -7.82 8.78
C ARG A 223 6.52 -8.99 7.80
N ILE A 224 7.24 -8.77 6.72
CA ILE A 224 7.56 -9.74 5.68
C ILE A 224 9.05 -10.07 5.84
N ASP A 225 9.35 -11.34 6.11
CA ASP A 225 10.71 -11.84 6.28
C ASP A 225 11.07 -12.74 5.09
N TYR A 226 12.03 -12.31 4.25
CA TYR A 226 12.53 -13.09 3.12
C TYR A 226 13.96 -13.57 3.37
N ASP A 227 14.11 -14.85 3.68
CA ASP A 227 15.41 -15.51 3.72
C ASP A 227 15.92 -15.79 2.30
N VAL A 228 16.89 -15.00 1.86
CA VAL A 228 17.49 -15.08 0.52
C VAL A 228 18.14 -16.46 0.28
N SER A 229 18.64 -17.10 1.32
CA SER A 229 19.26 -18.43 1.21
C SER A 229 18.21 -19.52 0.97
N SER A 230 17.06 -19.43 1.62
CA SER A 230 15.93 -20.35 1.39
C SER A 230 15.32 -20.20 -0.01
N GLY A 231 15.26 -18.96 -0.51
CA GLY A 231 14.77 -18.64 -1.86
C GLY A 231 15.63 -19.24 -2.99
N ALA A 232 16.89 -19.58 -2.72
CA ALA A 232 17.74 -20.28 -3.68
C ALA A 232 17.33 -21.75 -3.88
N GLY A 233 16.75 -22.38 -2.85
CA GLY A 233 16.31 -23.78 -2.89
C GLY A 233 14.91 -24.00 -3.48
N ASN A 234 13.99 -23.06 -3.23
CA ASN A 234 12.67 -23.01 -3.87
C ASN A 234 12.35 -21.57 -4.28
N ARG A 235 12.47 -21.27 -5.58
CA ARG A 235 12.17 -19.92 -6.10
C ARG A 235 10.70 -19.54 -5.94
N SER A 236 9.78 -20.50 -5.93
CA SER A 236 8.36 -20.22 -5.76
C SER A 236 7.95 -20.01 -4.31
N ALA A 237 8.81 -20.31 -3.33
CA ALA A 237 8.51 -20.05 -1.93
C ALA A 237 8.28 -18.55 -1.70
N LEU A 238 7.12 -18.21 -1.13
CA LEU A 238 6.79 -16.84 -0.74
C LEU A 238 7.45 -16.50 0.62
N PRO A 239 7.73 -15.21 0.90
CA PRO A 239 8.24 -14.79 2.20
C PRO A 239 7.28 -15.14 3.34
N HIS A 240 7.82 -15.26 4.55
CA HIS A 240 7.01 -15.41 5.75
C HIS A 240 6.41 -14.07 6.18
N VAL A 241 5.14 -14.06 6.58
CA VAL A 241 4.46 -12.88 7.12
C VAL A 241 4.17 -13.06 8.61
N ALA A 242 4.64 -12.12 9.42
CA ALA A 242 4.38 -12.05 10.86
C ALA A 242 3.52 -10.84 11.21
N VAL A 243 2.66 -11.00 12.21
CA VAL A 243 1.94 -9.89 12.85
C VAL A 243 2.86 -9.31 13.92
N VAL A 244 3.29 -8.07 13.76
CA VAL A 244 4.11 -7.37 14.77
C VAL A 244 3.21 -6.84 15.87
N ASN A 245 2.14 -6.13 15.49
CA ASN A 245 1.17 -5.58 16.41
C ASN A 245 -0.18 -5.39 15.70
N GLU A 246 -1.22 -6.05 16.23
CA GLU A 246 -2.57 -6.04 15.67
C GLU A 246 -3.25 -4.67 15.65
N SER A 247 -2.83 -3.78 16.56
CA SER A 247 -3.33 -2.40 16.70
C SER A 247 -2.16 -1.43 16.85
N PHE A 248 -1.17 -1.57 15.97
CA PHE A 248 0.02 -0.72 15.95
C PHE A 248 -0.39 0.75 15.99
N TYR A 249 -1.28 1.16 15.09
CA TYR A 249 -2.01 2.42 15.25
C TYR A 249 -3.40 2.15 15.80
N PRO A 250 -3.81 2.80 16.90
CA PRO A 250 -5.16 2.65 17.43
C PRO A 250 -6.18 3.33 16.51
N ALA A 251 -7.46 2.95 16.64
CA ALA A 251 -8.55 3.62 15.94
C ALA A 251 -8.56 5.13 16.21
N ARG A 252 -8.94 5.91 15.19
CA ARG A 252 -8.85 7.38 15.12
C ARG A 252 -7.42 7.94 15.17
N GLY A 253 -6.40 7.10 15.17
CA GLY A 253 -5.00 7.52 15.01
C GLY A 253 -4.60 7.61 13.54
N VAL A 254 -3.62 8.46 13.23
CA VAL A 254 -2.99 8.47 11.90
C VAL A 254 -2.21 7.17 11.70
N SER A 255 -2.54 6.43 10.63
CA SER A 255 -1.78 5.25 10.22
C SER A 255 -0.63 5.63 9.28
N TYR A 256 0.49 6.09 9.86
CA TYR A 256 1.68 6.45 9.09
C TYR A 256 2.25 5.22 8.34
N GLY A 257 2.51 5.36 7.04
CA GLY A 257 3.01 4.30 6.16
C GLY A 257 1.91 3.59 5.36
N ASN A 258 0.66 3.61 5.82
CA ASN A 258 -0.47 3.00 5.09
C ASN A 258 -0.82 3.80 3.82
N TYR A 259 -0.73 5.12 3.84
CA TYR A 259 -1.01 5.96 2.66
C TYR A 259 0.14 5.98 1.66
N GLY A 260 1.34 5.61 2.09
CA GLY A 260 2.55 5.60 1.29
C GLY A 260 3.79 5.88 2.14
N HIS A 261 4.96 5.65 1.54
CA HIS A 261 6.25 5.85 2.20
C HIS A 261 7.36 5.98 1.16
N VAL A 262 8.48 6.55 1.58
CA VAL A 262 9.71 6.61 0.79
C VAL A 262 10.91 6.46 1.72
N THR A 263 11.89 5.66 1.32
CA THR A 263 13.17 5.56 2.03
C THR A 263 14.21 6.41 1.33
N ARG A 264 15.00 7.16 2.10
CA ARG A 264 16.17 7.88 1.59
C ARG A 264 17.21 8.04 2.69
N ASN A 265 18.47 7.71 2.39
CA ASN A 265 19.60 7.84 3.30
C ASN A 265 19.33 7.19 4.69
N GLY A 266 18.86 5.94 4.70
CA GLY A 266 18.53 5.21 5.93
C GLY A 266 17.34 5.76 6.73
N THR A 267 16.59 6.73 6.18
CA THR A 267 15.39 7.30 6.81
C THR A 267 14.15 6.88 6.04
N ALA A 268 13.18 6.30 6.73
CA ALA A 268 11.85 6.03 6.21
C ALA A 268 10.94 7.23 6.49
N TYR A 269 10.35 7.81 5.44
CA TYR A 269 9.31 8.83 5.53
C TYR A 269 7.96 8.17 5.29
N LEU A 270 7.06 8.29 6.26
CA LEU A 270 5.82 7.51 6.35
C LEU A 270 4.62 8.47 6.27
N TYR A 271 3.87 8.41 5.18
CA TYR A 271 2.68 9.23 4.98
C TYR A 271 1.45 8.51 5.55
N GLY A 272 0.57 9.25 6.20
CA GLY A 272 -0.72 8.76 6.69
C GLY A 272 -1.83 9.73 6.31
N GLN A 273 -2.99 9.19 5.93
CA GLN A 273 -4.18 9.98 5.62
C GLN A 273 -5.33 9.54 6.54
N MET A 274 -6.03 10.52 7.11
CA MET A 274 -7.26 10.31 7.87
C MET A 274 -8.49 10.53 6.99
N SER A 275 -9.66 10.13 7.48
CA SER A 275 -10.95 10.22 6.78
C SER A 275 -11.37 11.63 6.35
N ASN A 276 -10.84 12.66 7.01
CA ASN A 276 -11.01 14.08 6.63
C ASN A 276 -10.15 14.50 5.43
N GLY A 277 -9.41 13.56 4.82
CA GLY A 277 -8.57 13.77 3.64
C GLY A 277 -7.22 14.41 3.93
N ARG A 278 -6.93 14.78 5.18
CA ARG A 278 -5.66 15.42 5.54
C ARG A 278 -4.53 14.40 5.61
N VAL A 279 -3.39 14.77 5.03
CA VAL A 279 -2.17 13.96 5.03
C VAL A 279 -1.27 14.45 6.17
N SER A 280 -0.59 13.52 6.82
CA SER A 280 0.43 13.77 7.83
C SER A 280 1.65 12.93 7.54
N LEU A 281 2.81 13.37 8.03
CA LEU A 281 4.09 12.75 7.76
C LEU A 281 4.81 12.45 9.08
N ALA A 282 5.33 11.22 9.17
CA ALA A 282 6.30 10.82 10.18
C ALA A 282 7.60 10.40 9.52
N ARG A 283 8.69 10.33 10.29
CA ARG A 283 9.93 9.70 9.88
C ARG A 283 10.54 8.90 11.01
N THR A 284 11.28 7.86 10.66
CA THR A 284 12.13 7.11 11.57
C THR A 284 13.28 6.49 10.77
N ARG A 285 14.23 5.81 11.43
CA ARG A 285 15.25 5.03 10.72
C ARG A 285 14.59 3.87 9.97
N ALA A 286 15.07 3.58 8.78
CA ALA A 286 14.60 2.46 7.98
C ALA A 286 15.25 1.14 8.45
N THR A 287 15.14 0.83 9.74
CA THR A 287 15.58 -0.44 10.33
C THR A 287 14.41 -1.14 11.01
N ARG A 288 14.56 -2.44 11.27
CA ARG A 288 13.54 -3.24 11.95
C ARG A 288 13.15 -2.67 13.32
N ALA A 289 14.10 -2.47 14.24
CA ALA A 289 13.79 -1.99 15.58
C ALA A 289 13.12 -0.61 15.56
N ALA A 290 13.55 0.27 14.64
CA ALA A 290 12.99 1.60 14.51
C ALA A 290 11.56 1.59 13.97
N ILE A 291 11.23 0.74 12.98
CA ILE A 291 9.86 0.62 12.45
C ILE A 291 8.89 -0.03 13.43
N GLU A 292 9.35 -0.99 14.23
CA GLU A 292 8.51 -1.67 15.21
C GLU A 292 8.29 -0.82 16.50
N ASP A 293 9.06 0.25 16.72
CA ASP A 293 8.98 1.12 17.90
C ASP A 293 8.59 2.56 17.57
N GLN A 294 7.32 2.91 17.84
CA GLN A 294 6.78 4.26 17.63
C GLN A 294 7.47 5.34 18.47
N SER A 295 8.16 5.00 19.55
CA SER A 295 8.88 6.01 20.36
C SER A 295 10.07 6.62 19.62
N THR A 296 10.53 5.99 18.53
CA THR A 296 11.61 6.48 17.68
C THR A 296 11.16 7.47 16.61
N TYR A 297 9.84 7.68 16.46
CA TYR A 297 9.28 8.43 15.35
C TYR A 297 9.34 9.94 15.62
N GLU A 298 9.69 10.69 14.59
CA GLU A 298 9.48 12.14 14.54
C GLU A 298 8.33 12.47 13.59
N TYR A 299 7.56 13.50 13.91
CA TYR A 299 6.37 13.92 13.20
C TYR A 299 6.56 15.33 12.64
N PHE A 300 6.18 15.54 11.39
CA PHE A 300 6.22 16.86 10.79
C PHE A 300 4.93 17.62 11.10
N THR A 301 5.03 18.64 11.96
CA THR A 301 3.88 19.44 12.41
C THR A 301 4.24 20.92 12.41
N LEU A 302 3.36 21.77 11.87
CA LEU A 302 3.54 23.23 11.84
C LEU A 302 4.91 23.66 11.25
N GLY A 303 5.38 22.97 10.21
CA GLY A 303 6.63 23.28 9.51
C GLY A 303 7.90 22.81 10.21
N ARG A 304 7.81 21.97 11.25
CA ARG A 304 8.98 21.44 11.98
C ARG A 304 8.81 19.97 12.34
N TRP A 305 9.94 19.28 12.48
CA TRP A 305 10.00 17.93 13.05
C TRP A 305 9.94 17.98 14.59
N THR A 306 9.19 17.07 15.19
CA THR A 306 9.06 16.90 16.64
C THR A 306 8.86 15.44 16.99
N ASP A 307 9.36 15.00 18.13
CA ASP A 307 9.10 13.69 18.75
C ASP A 307 7.69 13.57 19.37
N VAL A 308 6.91 14.65 19.39
CA VAL A 308 5.55 14.66 19.93
C VAL A 308 4.55 14.33 18.82
N LYS A 309 3.94 13.15 18.93
CA LYS A 309 2.85 12.73 18.04
C LYS A 309 1.68 13.73 18.12
N PRO A 310 1.22 14.30 16.99
CA PRO A 310 0.06 15.18 17.01
C PRO A 310 -1.17 14.38 17.43
N PRO A 311 -2.04 14.93 18.31
CA PRO A 311 -3.32 14.29 18.57
C PRO A 311 -4.19 14.32 17.30
N PRO A 312 -5.13 13.38 17.12
CA PRO A 312 -5.90 13.25 15.88
C PRO A 312 -6.61 14.54 15.44
N ASP A 313 -7.19 15.28 16.39
CA ASP A 313 -7.88 16.55 16.15
C ASP A 313 -6.93 17.68 15.72
N ALA A 314 -5.64 17.58 16.02
CA ALA A 314 -4.64 18.53 15.54
C ALA A 314 -4.29 18.31 14.07
N VAL A 315 -4.41 17.08 13.54
CA VAL A 315 -4.06 16.76 12.14
C VAL A 315 -4.88 17.59 11.15
N GLU A 316 -6.10 17.98 11.51
CA GLU A 316 -6.90 18.92 10.72
C GLU A 316 -6.25 20.28 10.52
N LYS A 317 -5.48 20.73 11.51
CA LYS A 317 -4.82 22.04 11.50
C LYS A 317 -3.35 21.95 11.13
N THR A 318 -2.74 20.79 11.36
CA THR A 318 -1.31 20.53 11.16
C THR A 318 -1.01 19.63 9.97
N GLY A 319 -2.04 19.22 9.21
CA GLY A 319 -1.87 18.44 7.99
C GLY A 319 -0.87 19.12 7.07
N CYS A 320 -0.04 18.30 6.46
CA CYS A 320 1.06 18.70 5.62
C CYS A 320 1.06 17.80 4.39
N CYS A 321 1.91 18.15 3.43
CA CYS A 321 2.35 17.16 2.47
C CYS A 321 1.23 16.67 1.53
N GLU A 322 0.07 17.36 1.51
CA GLU A 322 -1.03 17.03 0.61
C GLU A 322 -0.62 17.30 -0.84
N ILE A 323 -0.73 16.28 -1.68
CA ILE A 323 -0.57 16.45 -3.12
C ILE A 323 -1.94 16.82 -3.70
N PRO A 324 -2.10 17.98 -4.35
CA PRO A 324 -3.38 18.41 -4.88
C PRO A 324 -3.97 17.37 -5.84
N ASN A 325 -5.16 16.88 -5.53
CA ASN A 325 -5.88 15.87 -6.30
C ASN A 325 -5.15 14.52 -6.44
N ALA A 326 -4.19 14.20 -5.59
CA ALA A 326 -3.65 12.85 -5.56
C ALA A 326 -4.64 11.89 -4.88
N SER A 327 -4.57 10.63 -5.33
CA SER A 327 -5.01 9.46 -4.58
C SER A 327 -6.53 9.35 -4.34
N ALA A 328 -7.21 8.53 -5.16
CA ALA A 328 -8.56 8.09 -4.89
C ALA A 328 -8.55 7.00 -3.79
N GLY A 329 -8.27 7.42 -2.54
CA GLY A 329 -8.24 6.52 -1.38
C GLY A 329 -6.93 5.74 -1.22
N GLY A 330 -5.79 6.42 -1.10
CA GLY A 330 -4.50 5.81 -0.75
C GLY A 330 -3.68 5.24 -1.91
N GLN A 331 -4.18 5.34 -3.14
CA GLN A 331 -3.54 4.78 -4.33
C GLN A 331 -2.43 5.69 -4.88
N GLY A 332 -1.30 5.08 -5.24
CA GLY A 332 -0.10 5.72 -5.78
C GLY A 332 1.17 5.35 -5.02
N THR A 333 2.30 5.54 -5.68
CA THR A 333 3.61 5.13 -5.18
C THR A 333 4.47 6.36 -4.92
N TYR A 334 5.03 6.44 -3.72
CA TYR A 334 6.03 7.41 -3.32
C TYR A 334 7.43 6.80 -3.46
N PHE A 335 8.38 7.53 -4.04
CA PHE A 335 9.77 7.10 -4.13
C PHE A 335 10.73 8.28 -4.27
N TRP A 336 12.01 8.02 -4.08
CA TRP A 336 13.08 8.98 -4.35
C TRP A 336 13.69 8.69 -5.72
N SER A 337 13.93 9.74 -6.50
CA SER A 337 14.61 9.67 -7.79
C SER A 337 16.00 10.27 -7.67
N ASP A 338 17.05 9.46 -7.81
CA ASP A 338 18.43 9.96 -7.86
C ASP A 338 18.69 10.78 -9.12
N ARG A 339 18.10 10.39 -10.26
CA ARG A 339 18.21 11.10 -11.54
C ARG A 339 17.67 12.53 -11.43
N TRP A 340 16.49 12.68 -10.84
CA TRP A 340 15.84 13.99 -10.71
C TRP A 340 16.26 14.73 -9.45
N ARG A 341 16.86 14.02 -8.50
CA ARG A 341 17.13 14.49 -7.13
C ARG A 341 15.88 15.05 -6.49
N ARG A 342 14.77 14.30 -6.61
CA ARG A 342 13.43 14.69 -6.11
C ARG A 342 12.72 13.52 -5.47
N TYR A 343 11.84 13.83 -4.53
CA TYR A 343 10.75 12.94 -4.15
C TYR A 343 9.72 12.93 -5.26
N VAL A 344 9.19 11.76 -5.56
CA VAL A 344 8.27 11.53 -6.66
C VAL A 344 7.03 10.84 -6.11
N TRP A 345 5.88 11.22 -6.65
CA TRP A 345 4.65 10.46 -6.53
C TRP A 345 4.11 10.15 -7.91
N VAL A 346 3.69 8.91 -8.11
CA VAL A 346 2.99 8.46 -9.33
C VAL A 346 1.74 7.70 -8.93
N GLY A 347 0.59 8.05 -9.49
CA GLY A 347 -0.65 7.34 -9.18
C GLY A 347 -1.88 7.90 -9.89
N GLN A 348 -3.05 7.53 -9.38
CA GLN A 348 -4.35 7.99 -9.87
C GLN A 348 -4.73 9.34 -9.24
N ALA A 349 -5.34 10.23 -10.02
CA ALA A 349 -5.94 11.43 -9.47
C ALA A 349 -7.22 11.13 -8.68
N GLY A 350 -7.41 11.77 -7.52
CA GLY A 350 -8.50 11.51 -6.58
C GLY A 350 -9.92 11.82 -7.08
N PHE A 351 -10.06 12.46 -8.25
CA PHE A 351 -11.35 12.85 -8.83
C PHE A 351 -11.78 11.99 -10.03
N ASN A 352 -10.99 11.00 -10.44
CA ASN A 352 -11.26 10.21 -11.63
C ASN A 352 -10.93 8.73 -11.44
N VAL A 353 -11.90 7.85 -11.66
CA VAL A 353 -11.70 6.39 -11.67
C VAL A 353 -11.48 5.93 -13.11
N ALA A 354 -10.25 6.13 -13.58
CA ALA A 354 -9.79 5.79 -14.92
C ALA A 354 -8.29 5.43 -14.88
N PRO A 355 -7.74 4.74 -15.90
CA PRO A 355 -6.32 4.41 -15.98
C PRO A 355 -5.47 5.62 -16.43
N ASP A 356 -5.76 6.81 -15.90
CA ASP A 356 -5.02 8.05 -16.16
C ASP A 356 -3.94 8.22 -15.07
N PHE A 357 -2.68 8.05 -15.45
CA PHE A 357 -1.53 8.16 -14.54
C PHE A 357 -1.02 9.60 -14.47
N TYR A 358 -0.81 10.06 -13.24
CA TYR A 358 -0.28 11.36 -12.91
C TYR A 358 1.07 11.22 -12.21
N ILE A 359 1.96 12.17 -12.45
CA ILE A 359 3.25 12.30 -11.78
C ILE A 359 3.36 13.68 -11.13
N THR A 360 3.97 13.75 -9.95
CA THR A 360 4.43 14.99 -9.33
C THR A 360 5.74 14.80 -8.60
N THR A 361 6.40 15.90 -8.27
CA THR A 361 7.68 15.94 -7.56
C THR A 361 7.70 16.93 -6.40
N ALA A 362 8.65 16.74 -5.48
CA ALA A 362 8.95 17.68 -4.42
C ALA A 362 10.46 17.68 -4.08
N PRO A 363 11.02 18.83 -3.63
CA PRO A 363 12.41 18.90 -3.16
C PRO A 363 12.61 18.19 -1.80
N ALA A 364 11.56 18.16 -0.98
CA ALA A 364 11.53 17.56 0.36
C ALA A 364 10.31 16.63 0.49
N PRO A 365 10.32 15.64 1.41
CA PRO A 365 9.21 14.70 1.54
C PRO A 365 7.92 15.41 2.02
N GLU A 366 8.06 16.50 2.78
CA GLU A 366 6.94 17.33 3.19
C GLU A 366 6.38 18.26 2.10
N GLY A 367 7.05 18.35 0.95
CA GLY A 367 6.74 19.30 -0.11
C GLY A 367 7.64 20.55 -0.12
N PRO A 368 7.23 21.65 -0.78
CA PRO A 368 5.99 21.76 -1.55
C PRO A 368 5.97 20.76 -2.71
N TRP A 369 4.84 20.09 -2.89
CA TRP A 369 4.62 19.20 -4.03
C TRP A 369 4.14 20.01 -5.23
N ASP A 370 4.73 19.74 -6.38
CA ASP A 370 4.29 20.33 -7.65
C ASP A 370 2.85 19.90 -7.96
N LYS A 371 2.23 20.63 -8.89
CA LYS A 371 0.92 20.21 -9.41
C LYS A 371 1.08 18.92 -10.20
N PRO A 372 0.31 17.85 -9.90
CA PRO A 372 0.38 16.62 -10.68
C PRO A 372 0.01 16.84 -12.15
N VAL A 373 0.78 16.20 -13.04
CA VAL A 373 0.55 16.20 -14.49
C VAL A 373 0.26 14.80 -14.98
N MET A 374 -0.78 14.66 -15.83
CA MET A 374 -1.06 13.40 -16.49
C MET A 374 0.02 13.13 -17.52
N PHE A 375 0.58 11.92 -17.53
CA PHE A 375 1.66 11.55 -18.46
C PHE A 375 1.39 10.26 -19.24
N TYR A 376 0.46 9.42 -18.77
CA TYR A 376 0.09 8.19 -19.46
C TYR A 376 -1.39 7.88 -19.23
N LYS A 377 -2.02 7.24 -20.23
CA LYS A 377 -3.40 6.78 -20.20
C LYS A 377 -3.48 5.34 -20.70
N GLY A 378 -3.90 4.43 -19.82
CA GLY A 378 -4.13 3.03 -20.13
C GLY A 378 -5.51 2.76 -20.74
N VAL A 379 -5.83 1.48 -20.87
CA VAL A 379 -7.10 1.00 -21.40
C VAL A 379 -8.03 0.60 -20.25
N GLY A 380 -9.19 1.24 -20.16
CA GLY A 380 -10.21 0.89 -19.17
C GLY A 380 -10.91 -0.42 -19.54
N GLY A 381 -11.39 -1.16 -18.54
CA GLY A 381 -12.25 -2.31 -18.75
C GLY A 381 -13.71 -1.91 -18.95
N ASN A 382 -14.56 -2.89 -19.25
CA ASN A 382 -15.99 -2.68 -19.54
C ASN A 382 -16.92 -2.91 -18.34
N TYR A 383 -16.38 -3.15 -17.13
CA TYR A 383 -17.16 -3.19 -15.90
C TYR A 383 -17.51 -1.78 -15.38
N SER A 384 -18.39 -1.70 -14.36
CA SER A 384 -18.85 -0.43 -13.77
C SER A 384 -17.72 0.47 -13.23
N LEU A 385 -16.66 -0.13 -12.69
CA LEU A 385 -15.39 0.55 -12.34
C LEU A 385 -14.34 0.15 -13.38
N SER A 386 -14.09 1.00 -14.38
CA SER A 386 -13.26 0.63 -15.53
C SER A 386 -11.82 0.24 -15.16
N ALA A 387 -11.16 1.04 -14.32
CA ALA A 387 -9.81 0.79 -13.81
C ALA A 387 -9.50 1.61 -12.55
N TYR A 388 -8.63 1.08 -11.68
CA TYR A 388 -8.21 1.73 -10.44
C TYR A 388 -6.88 1.12 -9.92
N SER A 389 -6.39 1.62 -8.78
CA SER A 389 -5.14 1.21 -8.12
C SER A 389 -3.92 1.30 -9.02
N LEU A 390 -3.75 2.50 -9.57
CA LEU A 390 -2.60 2.84 -10.41
C LEU A 390 -1.36 2.97 -9.54
N GLN A 391 -0.36 2.13 -9.80
CA GLN A 391 0.88 2.03 -9.04
C GLN A 391 2.09 2.13 -9.96
N ALA A 392 3.18 2.66 -9.44
CA ALA A 392 4.50 2.59 -10.05
C ALA A 392 5.35 1.55 -9.30
N HIS A 393 6.28 0.95 -10.02
CA HIS A 393 7.08 -0.16 -9.51
C HIS A 393 8.57 0.16 -9.68
N PRO A 394 9.12 1.11 -8.90
CA PRO A 394 10.54 1.48 -9.00
C PRO A 394 11.48 0.32 -8.62
N GLY A 395 10.98 -0.73 -7.98
CA GLY A 395 11.75 -1.94 -7.71
C GLY A 395 11.77 -2.97 -8.85
N VAL A 396 11.03 -2.78 -9.95
CA VAL A 396 11.01 -3.71 -11.09
C VAL A 396 12.06 -3.32 -12.12
N VAL A 397 12.88 -4.27 -12.55
CA VAL A 397 13.95 -4.10 -13.54
C VAL A 397 13.63 -4.92 -14.81
N LEU A 398 13.70 -4.29 -15.99
CA LEU A 398 13.21 -4.86 -17.26
C LEU A 398 14.29 -5.39 -18.23
N GLY A 399 15.59 -5.31 -17.92
CA GLY A 399 16.67 -5.61 -18.88
C GLY A 399 17.72 -6.65 -18.45
N ASP A 400 18.60 -7.02 -19.38
CA ASP A 400 19.74 -7.98 -19.26
C ASP A 400 20.83 -7.60 -18.24
N ALA A 401 20.60 -6.55 -17.45
CA ALA A 401 21.53 -6.13 -16.42
C ALA A 401 21.46 -7.13 -15.27
N GLY A 402 22.31 -8.16 -15.32
CA GLY A 402 22.66 -9.02 -14.19
C GLY A 402 23.27 -8.23 -13.03
N GLY A 403 22.50 -7.33 -12.44
CA GLY A 403 22.89 -6.42 -11.37
C GLY A 403 21.65 -5.99 -10.63
N GLY A 404 21.46 -6.52 -9.42
CA GLY A 404 20.44 -6.08 -8.48
C GLY A 404 20.71 -4.65 -8.03
N GLY A 405 20.25 -3.68 -8.81
CA GLY A 405 20.32 -2.25 -8.50
C GLY A 405 18.95 -1.61 -8.54
N ASP A 406 18.79 -0.56 -7.73
CA ASP A 406 17.66 0.34 -7.74
C ASP A 406 17.43 0.96 -9.13
N TRP A 407 16.20 1.42 -9.38
CA TRP A 407 15.82 2.15 -10.58
C TRP A 407 16.86 3.22 -10.97
N ASN A 408 17.49 3.07 -12.15
CA ASN A 408 18.52 4.00 -12.64
C ASN A 408 17.96 5.35 -13.16
N GLY A 409 16.64 5.54 -13.09
CA GLY A 409 15.97 6.77 -13.51
C GLY A 409 15.46 6.78 -14.95
N GLU A 410 15.73 5.76 -15.77
CA GLU A 410 15.43 5.79 -17.20
C GLU A 410 14.07 5.19 -17.54
N GLU A 411 13.73 4.05 -16.95
CA GLU A 411 12.52 3.28 -17.29
C GLU A 411 11.77 2.84 -16.05
N MET A 412 10.47 3.10 -15.98
CA MET A 412 9.62 2.73 -14.85
C MET A 412 8.50 1.80 -15.31
N VAL A 413 8.22 0.79 -14.49
CA VAL A 413 7.06 -0.07 -14.68
C VAL A 413 5.87 0.52 -13.95
N LEU A 414 4.73 0.55 -14.63
CA LEU A 414 3.43 0.93 -14.09
C LEU A 414 2.50 -0.27 -14.13
N SER A 415 1.60 -0.37 -13.16
CA SER A 415 0.45 -1.27 -13.24
C SER A 415 -0.82 -0.61 -12.74
N TYR A 416 -1.95 -1.18 -13.14
CA TYR A 416 -3.26 -0.79 -12.65
C TYR A 416 -4.17 -2.02 -12.66
N THR A 417 -5.28 -1.94 -11.92
CA THR A 417 -6.34 -2.94 -12.00
C THR A 417 -7.30 -2.52 -13.10
N LYS A 418 -7.56 -3.43 -14.04
CA LYS A 418 -8.59 -3.31 -15.07
C LYS A 418 -9.69 -4.33 -14.78
N ASN A 419 -10.95 -3.89 -14.85
CA ASN A 419 -12.10 -4.74 -14.51
C ASN A 419 -12.95 -4.97 -15.75
N ASP A 420 -13.12 -6.23 -16.11
CA ASP A 420 -13.93 -6.63 -17.25
C ASP A 420 -15.10 -7.51 -16.82
N VAL A 421 -16.16 -7.45 -17.60
CA VAL A 421 -17.32 -8.34 -17.54
C VAL A 421 -17.00 -9.57 -18.37
N VAL A 422 -17.06 -10.75 -17.75
CA VAL A 422 -17.09 -12.04 -18.45
C VAL A 422 -18.46 -12.67 -18.29
N TYR A 423 -19.13 -12.95 -19.40
CA TYR A 423 -20.45 -13.58 -19.40
C TYR A 423 -20.31 -15.09 -19.27
N VAL A 424 -20.89 -15.65 -18.21
CA VAL A 424 -21.03 -17.11 -18.04
C VAL A 424 -22.14 -17.62 -18.93
N ASN A 425 -23.22 -16.84 -19.04
CA ASN A 425 -24.32 -17.04 -19.97
C ASN A 425 -25.01 -15.69 -20.26
N ALA A 426 -26.17 -15.70 -20.93
CA ALA A 426 -26.88 -14.48 -21.30
C ALA A 426 -27.39 -13.62 -20.12
N GLU A 427 -27.48 -14.21 -18.92
CA GLU A 427 -28.08 -13.59 -17.73
C GLU A 427 -27.07 -13.38 -16.59
N VAL A 428 -25.97 -14.14 -16.60
CA VAL A 428 -24.97 -14.17 -15.54
C VAL A 428 -23.63 -13.68 -16.06
N PHE A 429 -23.06 -12.70 -15.36
CA PHE A 429 -21.74 -12.18 -15.63
C PHE A 429 -20.90 -12.09 -14.36
N LEU A 430 -19.60 -12.26 -14.52
CA LEU A 430 -18.59 -12.15 -13.46
C LEU A 430 -17.72 -10.92 -13.73
N ASN A 431 -17.30 -10.26 -12.66
CA ASN A 431 -16.20 -9.29 -12.73
C ASN A 431 -14.87 -10.07 -12.73
N VAL A 432 -14.00 -9.76 -13.68
CA VAL A 432 -12.64 -10.30 -13.78
C VAL A 432 -11.62 -9.19 -13.62
N TYR A 433 -10.69 -9.38 -12.69
CA TYR A 433 -9.54 -8.50 -12.52
C TYR A 433 -8.42 -8.90 -13.47
N THR A 434 -7.82 -7.91 -14.12
CA THR A 434 -6.51 -8.06 -14.76
C THR A 434 -5.58 -6.95 -14.28
N THR A 435 -4.28 -7.23 -14.31
CA THR A 435 -3.24 -6.28 -13.92
C THR A 435 -2.38 -5.92 -15.14
N PRO A 436 -2.84 -5.03 -16.05
CA PRO A 436 -2.00 -4.56 -17.14
C PRO A 436 -0.71 -3.91 -16.63
N VAL A 437 0.37 -4.14 -17.37
CA VAL A 437 1.70 -3.61 -17.06
C VAL A 437 2.23 -2.80 -18.22
N VAL A 438 2.82 -1.66 -17.91
CA VAL A 438 3.32 -0.70 -18.90
C VAL A 438 4.73 -0.29 -18.53
N ARG A 439 5.64 -0.32 -19.50
CA ARG A 439 6.94 0.32 -19.41
C ARG A 439 6.82 1.77 -19.85
N VAL A 440 7.34 2.68 -19.04
CA VAL A 440 7.46 4.11 -19.39
C VAL A 440 8.93 4.48 -19.34
N ARG A 441 9.45 5.04 -20.44
CA ARG A 441 10.80 5.59 -20.53
C ARG A 441 10.74 7.11 -20.50
N TRP A 442 11.61 7.73 -19.71
CA TRP A 442 11.70 9.18 -19.54
C TRP A 442 12.75 9.81 -20.47
N GLU A 443 12.58 11.09 -20.79
CA GLU A 443 13.55 11.91 -21.55
C GLU A 443 14.89 12.12 -20.83
#